data_AF-L0GV36-F1
#
_entry.id   AF-L0GV36-F1
#
_cell.length_a   1.000
_cell.length_b   1.000
_cell.length_c   1.000
_cell.angle_alpha   90.00
_cell.angle_beta   90.00
_cell.angle_gamma   90.00
#
_symmetry.space_group_name_H-M   'P 1'
#
loop_
_entity.id
_entity.type
_entity.pdbx_description
1 polymer ?
#
loop_
_entity_poly.entity_id
_entity_poly.type
_entity_poly.pdbx_seq_one_letter_code
_entity_poly.pdbx_strand_id
1 'polypeptide(L)'
;MKYHYGLLNHHRYFQRLHGLSGRQNHDNKLAERIEQFLYRASCVLSSLHNMHEAERQTVMLVRSYINQINFGSRNKIAVSAEPLFYVYTQIPACLTLLVSMQNETLVILQKAIGIKGEVPSSLNKAMKKGLDKYGYPKNIASLFSEYWSDGGKYLRDVRDVNEHHLALVDQSYFQYESDPGQVIVCFPDNPETKSPSRFQYQKEIDAFNTISDGLKDLNDLLEAALKELGVKSKEFTPSLSLGELGDLSIPQNRTLGLMINIQSREQTESGVNLVLDAIEISQIIPNEDGGGNVAVRKMKTDQELKIETET
;
A
#
# COMPACT_ATOMS: atom_id res chain seq x y z
N MET A 1 -13.56 -7.78 -2.01
CA MET A 1 -12.75 -6.89 -1.14
C MET A 1 -12.17 -5.77 -1.98
N LYS A 2 -11.90 -4.62 -1.38
CA LYS A 2 -11.39 -3.44 -2.10
C LYS A 2 -9.85 -3.41 -2.22
N TYR A 3 -9.12 -4.40 -1.71
CA TYR A 3 -7.64 -4.39 -1.58
C TYR A 3 -6.94 -5.54 -2.32
N HIS A 4 -5.65 -5.36 -2.64
CA HIS A 4 -4.86 -6.28 -3.48
C HIS A 4 -4.17 -7.37 -2.63
N TYR A 5 -4.92 -8.41 -2.26
CA TYR A 5 -4.43 -9.50 -1.40
C TYR A 5 -3.13 -10.16 -1.88
N GLY A 6 -2.97 -10.38 -3.19
CA GLY A 6 -1.75 -10.99 -3.75
C GLY A 6 -0.49 -10.18 -3.46
N LEU A 7 -0.58 -8.86 -3.53
CA LEU A 7 0.52 -7.94 -3.25
C LEU A 7 0.87 -7.96 -1.75
N LEU A 8 -0.15 -7.91 -0.89
CA LEU A 8 0.04 -7.99 0.57
C LEU A 8 0.62 -9.35 1.01
N ASN A 9 0.19 -10.46 0.40
CA ASN A 9 0.76 -11.79 0.65
C ASN A 9 2.21 -11.89 0.15
N HIS A 10 2.50 -11.38 -1.05
CA HIS A 10 3.85 -11.38 -1.62
C HIS A 10 4.86 -10.69 -0.71
N HIS A 11 4.50 -9.51 -0.16
CA HIS A 11 5.35 -8.76 0.78
C HIS A 11 5.19 -9.20 2.25
N ARG A 12 4.30 -10.14 2.55
CA ARG A 12 3.94 -10.58 3.92
C ARG A 12 3.54 -9.44 4.85
N TYR A 13 2.83 -8.43 4.33
CA TYR A 13 2.38 -7.28 5.10
C TYR A 13 1.01 -7.49 5.73
N PHE A 14 0.86 -7.08 6.99
CA PHE A 14 -0.38 -7.00 7.78
C PHE A 14 -1.14 -8.33 7.93
N GLN A 15 -0.42 -9.45 7.98
CA GLN A 15 -0.97 -10.81 8.02
C GLN A 15 -1.75 -11.09 9.31
N ARG A 16 -1.32 -10.55 10.45
CA ARG A 16 -2.08 -10.63 11.72
C ARG A 16 -3.27 -9.69 11.73
N LEU A 17 -3.21 -8.59 11.00
CA LEU A 17 -4.37 -7.69 10.89
C LEU A 17 -5.53 -8.40 10.17
N HIS A 18 -5.23 -9.21 9.16
CA HIS A 18 -6.22 -10.10 8.56
C HIS A 18 -6.73 -11.16 9.55
N GLY A 19 -5.83 -11.79 10.31
CA GLY A 19 -6.22 -12.73 11.36
C GLY A 19 -7.14 -12.14 12.42
N LEU A 20 -7.02 -10.82 12.67
CA LEU A 20 -7.89 -10.13 13.60
C LEU A 20 -9.34 -10.16 13.12
N SER A 21 -9.64 -9.93 11.83
CA SER A 21 -11.01 -9.80 11.29
C SER A 21 -11.87 -11.07 11.35
N GLY A 22 -11.29 -12.23 11.66
CA GLY A 22 -11.99 -13.52 11.74
C GLY A 22 -12.53 -13.94 13.12
N ARG A 23 -12.40 -13.12 14.18
CA ARG A 23 -12.85 -13.47 15.54
C ARG A 23 -14.39 -13.32 15.70
N GLN A 24 -15.06 -14.30 16.32
CA GLN A 24 -16.53 -14.46 16.37
C GLN A 24 -17.36 -13.38 17.11
N ASN A 25 -16.76 -12.30 17.63
CA ASN A 25 -17.46 -11.21 18.33
C ASN A 25 -17.24 -9.83 17.66
N HIS A 26 -17.13 -9.81 16.32
CA HIS A 26 -16.73 -8.60 15.61
C HIS A 26 -17.81 -7.53 15.51
N ASP A 27 -17.45 -6.32 15.94
CA ASP A 27 -18.12 -5.08 15.54
C ASP A 27 -17.91 -4.89 14.03
N ASN A 28 -18.98 -4.89 13.23
CA ASN A 28 -18.91 -4.66 11.78
C ASN A 28 -18.08 -3.42 11.42
N LYS A 29 -18.05 -2.40 12.30
CA LYS A 29 -17.24 -1.18 12.11
C LYS A 29 -15.73 -1.42 12.21
N LEU A 30 -15.28 -2.44 12.94
CA LEU A 30 -13.87 -2.82 13.01
C LEU A 30 -13.43 -3.54 11.74
N ALA A 31 -14.25 -4.47 11.24
CA ALA A 31 -13.98 -5.16 9.98
C ALA A 31 -13.85 -4.17 8.82
N GLU A 32 -14.79 -3.22 8.69
CA GLU A 32 -14.74 -2.18 7.66
C GLU A 32 -13.46 -1.33 7.75
N ARG A 33 -13.04 -0.97 8.96
CA ARG A 33 -11.78 -0.21 9.18
C ARG A 33 -10.55 -1.01 8.76
N ILE A 34 -10.51 -2.31 9.08
CA ILE A 34 -9.43 -3.19 8.65
C ILE A 34 -9.40 -3.27 7.12
N GLU A 35 -10.54 -3.41 6.45
CA GLU A 35 -10.59 -3.42 4.99
C GLU A 35 -10.10 -2.10 4.37
N GLN A 36 -10.51 -0.96 4.93
CA GLN A 36 -10.04 0.36 4.50
C GLN A 36 -8.53 0.52 4.71
N PHE A 37 -8.01 0.07 5.86
CA PHE A 37 -6.57 0.07 6.13
C PHE A 37 -5.79 -0.73 5.08
N LEU A 38 -6.24 -1.97 4.81
CA LEU A 38 -5.59 -2.87 3.84
C LEU A 38 -5.69 -2.35 2.40
N TYR A 39 -6.78 -1.65 2.07
CA TYR A 39 -6.91 -0.93 0.80
C TYR A 39 -5.84 0.15 0.67
N ARG A 40 -5.69 1.01 1.69
CA ARG A 40 -4.65 2.05 1.68
C ARG A 40 -3.24 1.46 1.58
N ALA A 41 -2.97 0.37 2.31
CA ALA A 41 -1.71 -0.35 2.19
C ALA A 41 -1.44 -0.84 0.76
N SER A 42 -2.46 -1.38 0.10
CA SER A 42 -2.37 -1.81 -1.31
C SER A 42 -2.06 -0.64 -2.23
N CYS A 43 -2.71 0.51 -2.02
CA CYS A 43 -2.44 1.73 -2.79
C CYS A 43 -0.99 2.20 -2.61
N VAL A 44 -0.46 2.22 -1.38
CA VAL A 44 0.95 2.60 -1.14
C VAL A 44 1.91 1.66 -1.85
N LEU A 45 1.68 0.33 -1.79
CA LEU A 45 2.51 -0.64 -2.50
C LEU A 45 2.46 -0.46 -4.02
N SER A 46 1.27 -0.24 -4.59
CA SER A 46 1.13 0.07 -6.02
C SER A 46 1.82 1.38 -6.40
N SER A 47 1.72 2.42 -5.57
CA SER A 47 2.42 3.69 -5.78
C SER A 47 3.94 3.53 -5.71
N LEU A 48 4.48 2.77 -4.76
CA LEU A 48 5.91 2.44 -4.70
C LEU A 48 6.37 1.72 -5.98
N HIS A 49 5.62 0.72 -6.44
CA HIS A 49 5.94 0.04 -7.70
C HIS A 49 6.01 1.04 -8.88
N ASN A 50 5.03 1.95 -8.97
CA ASN A 50 4.99 2.97 -10.02
C ASN A 50 6.13 3.98 -9.90
N MET A 51 6.51 4.40 -8.69
CA MET A 51 7.66 5.26 -8.44
C MET A 51 8.93 4.60 -8.94
N HIS A 52 9.17 3.35 -8.55
CA HIS A 52 10.36 2.61 -8.95
C HIS A 52 10.47 2.43 -10.47
N GLU A 53 9.36 2.12 -11.14
CA GLU A 53 9.34 2.00 -12.60
C GLU A 53 9.61 3.35 -13.29
N ALA A 54 9.04 4.44 -12.77
CA ALA A 54 9.26 5.79 -13.28
C ALA A 54 10.71 6.28 -13.08
N GLU A 55 11.32 5.97 -11.94
CA GLU A 55 12.74 6.21 -11.67
C GLU A 55 13.61 5.44 -12.66
N ARG A 56 13.33 4.14 -12.87
CA ARG A 56 14.04 3.29 -13.84
C ARG A 56 13.94 3.83 -15.26
N GLN A 57 12.76 4.27 -15.69
CA GLN A 57 12.57 4.89 -16.99
C GLN A 57 13.38 6.19 -17.13
N THR A 58 13.37 7.04 -16.08
CA THR A 58 14.18 8.26 -16.05
C THR A 58 15.68 7.95 -16.16
N VAL A 59 16.17 6.96 -15.41
CA VAL A 59 17.55 6.47 -15.49
C VAL A 59 17.91 6.05 -16.92
N MET A 60 17.06 5.25 -17.58
CA MET A 60 17.30 4.80 -18.95
C MET A 60 17.31 5.94 -19.98
N LEU A 61 16.47 6.96 -19.80
CA LEU A 61 16.49 8.17 -20.62
C LEU A 61 17.81 8.92 -20.45
N VAL A 62 18.23 9.19 -19.20
CA VAL A 62 19.49 9.89 -18.92
C VAL A 62 20.70 9.11 -19.43
N ARG A 63 20.69 7.78 -19.26
CA ARG A 63 21.75 6.87 -19.72
C ARG A 63 22.03 7.01 -21.22
N SER A 64 21.01 7.28 -22.02
CA SER A 64 21.15 7.48 -23.47
C SER A 64 22.03 8.69 -23.85
N TYR A 65 22.23 9.61 -22.90
CA TYR A 65 23.04 10.81 -23.05
C TYR A 65 24.29 10.81 -22.14
N ILE A 66 24.58 9.72 -21.45
CA ILE A 66 25.55 9.73 -20.33
C ILE A 66 26.96 10.19 -20.74
N ASN A 67 27.41 9.79 -21.93
CA ASN A 67 28.73 10.17 -22.47
C ASN A 67 28.79 11.65 -22.92
N GLN A 68 27.65 12.35 -22.94
CA GLN A 68 27.55 13.77 -23.29
C GLN A 68 27.38 14.67 -22.06
N ILE A 69 27.16 14.07 -20.87
CA ILE A 69 26.92 14.79 -19.63
C ILE A 69 28.26 15.03 -18.92
N ASN A 70 28.56 16.28 -18.63
CA ASN A 70 29.71 16.64 -17.81
C ASN A 70 29.30 16.66 -16.34
N PHE A 71 29.74 15.66 -15.58
CA PHE A 71 29.50 15.58 -14.15
C PHE A 71 30.50 16.45 -13.36
N GLY A 72 29.99 17.17 -12.36
CA GLY A 72 30.84 17.84 -11.37
C GLY A 72 31.43 16.86 -10.35
N SER A 73 32.16 17.38 -9.37
CA SER A 73 32.85 16.57 -8.34
C SER A 73 31.94 15.70 -7.46
N ARG A 74 30.64 16.02 -7.41
CA ARG A 74 29.62 15.23 -6.68
C ARG A 74 28.95 14.16 -7.53
N ASN A 75 29.28 14.03 -8.81
CA ASN A 75 28.65 13.09 -9.75
C ASN A 75 27.11 13.19 -9.79
N LYS A 76 26.58 14.42 -9.64
CA LYS A 76 25.14 14.70 -9.60
C LYS A 76 24.77 15.81 -10.57
N ILE A 77 23.59 15.68 -11.17
CA ILE A 77 22.96 16.72 -11.99
C ILE A 77 21.48 16.85 -11.59
N ALA A 78 20.94 18.06 -11.68
CA ALA A 78 19.49 18.22 -11.64
C ALA A 78 18.88 17.51 -12.86
N VAL A 79 17.79 16.78 -12.64
CA VAL A 79 17.12 16.02 -13.71
C VAL A 79 15.64 16.35 -13.72
N SER A 80 15.10 16.52 -14.92
CA SER A 80 13.68 16.63 -15.17
C SER A 80 13.36 15.80 -16.41
N ALA A 81 12.52 14.79 -16.23
CA ALA A 81 12.04 13.93 -17.30
C ALA A 81 10.55 13.66 -17.08
N GLU A 82 9.81 13.40 -18.15
CA GLU A 82 8.38 13.08 -18.07
C GLU A 82 8.08 11.94 -17.09
N PRO A 83 8.82 10.81 -17.07
CA PRO A 83 8.55 9.74 -16.11
C PRO A 83 8.69 10.19 -14.65
N LEU A 84 9.62 11.11 -14.36
CA LEU A 84 9.88 11.59 -13.01
C LEU A 84 8.68 12.35 -12.41
N PHE A 85 7.82 12.94 -13.24
CA PHE A 85 6.57 13.53 -12.78
C PHE A 85 5.65 12.50 -12.10
N TYR A 86 5.66 11.24 -12.56
CA TYR A 86 4.88 10.18 -11.90
C TYR A 86 5.38 9.94 -10.48
N VAL A 87 6.69 9.98 -10.23
CA VAL A 87 7.25 9.89 -8.87
C VAL A 87 6.70 11.02 -8.00
N TYR A 88 6.74 12.26 -8.49
CA TYR A 88 6.26 13.43 -7.78
C TYR A 88 4.77 13.36 -7.42
N THR A 89 3.95 12.78 -8.28
CA THR A 89 2.50 12.62 -8.01
C THR A 89 2.20 11.51 -7.00
N GLN A 90 3.04 10.47 -6.92
CA GLN A 90 2.85 9.38 -5.96
C GLN A 90 3.24 9.77 -4.53
N ILE A 91 4.27 10.60 -4.35
CA ILE A 91 4.78 11.01 -3.02
C ILE A 91 3.67 11.59 -2.11
N PRO A 92 2.90 12.63 -2.53
CA PRO A 92 1.78 13.16 -1.77
C PRO A 92 0.74 12.11 -1.36
N ALA A 93 0.40 11.22 -2.30
CA ALA A 93 -0.59 10.18 -2.09
C ALA A 93 -0.10 9.18 -1.03
N CYS A 94 1.13 8.68 -1.18
CA CYS A 94 1.75 7.77 -0.23
C CYS A 94 1.81 8.35 1.18
N LEU A 95 2.31 9.59 1.34
CA LEU A 95 2.43 10.24 2.65
C LEU A 95 1.07 10.41 3.32
N THR A 96 0.05 10.83 2.57
CA THR A 96 -1.32 10.99 3.08
C THR A 96 -1.90 9.66 3.55
N LEU A 97 -1.72 8.60 2.76
CA LEU A 97 -2.20 7.26 3.08
C LEU A 97 -1.48 6.67 4.30
N LEU A 98 -0.15 6.78 4.37
CA LEU A 98 0.65 6.30 5.51
C LEU A 98 0.24 6.99 6.81
N VAL A 99 0.10 8.31 6.82
CA VAL A 99 -0.33 9.04 8.02
C VAL A 99 -1.79 8.72 8.39
N SER A 100 -2.65 8.46 7.41
CA SER A 100 -4.01 7.96 7.67
C SER A 100 -3.97 6.58 8.33
N MET A 101 -3.13 5.67 7.83
CA MET A 101 -2.95 4.33 8.39
C MET A 101 -2.36 4.39 9.80
N GLN A 102 -1.39 5.28 10.09
CA GLN A 102 -0.89 5.51 11.45
C GLN A 102 -2.02 5.81 12.45
N ASN A 103 -2.93 6.70 12.06
CA ASN A 103 -4.09 7.08 12.87
C ASN A 103 -5.09 5.93 13.02
N GLU A 104 -5.27 5.13 11.97
CA GLU A 104 -6.15 3.96 12.01
C GLU A 104 -5.61 2.84 12.88
N THR A 105 -4.29 2.60 12.87
CA THR A 105 -3.63 1.62 13.75
C THR A 105 -3.97 1.89 15.21
N LEU A 106 -3.97 3.16 15.63
CA LEU A 106 -4.38 3.56 16.98
C LEU A 106 -5.81 3.09 17.30
N VAL A 107 -6.77 3.40 16.42
CA VAL A 107 -8.20 3.08 16.61
C VAL A 107 -8.46 1.57 16.54
N ILE A 108 -7.79 0.87 15.62
CA ILE A 108 -7.89 -0.59 15.47
C ILE A 108 -7.42 -1.26 16.77
N LEU A 109 -6.24 -0.87 17.27
CA LEU A 109 -5.70 -1.45 18.50
C LEU A 109 -6.52 -1.05 19.74
N GLN A 110 -7.06 0.17 19.80
CA GLN A 110 -7.99 0.58 20.85
C GLN A 110 -9.16 -0.41 20.96
N LYS A 111 -9.80 -0.70 19.82
CA LYS A 111 -10.94 -1.63 19.72
C LYS A 111 -10.53 -3.07 20.03
N ALA A 112 -9.39 -3.52 19.50
CA ALA A 112 -8.89 -4.88 19.70
C ALA A 112 -8.56 -5.18 21.17
N ILE A 113 -8.04 -4.19 21.90
CA ILE A 113 -7.72 -4.28 23.33
C ILE A 113 -8.99 -4.14 24.21
N GLY A 114 -10.02 -3.47 23.70
CA GLY A 114 -11.24 -3.17 24.47
C GLY A 114 -11.10 -1.95 25.39
N ILE A 115 -10.25 -1.00 25.01
CA ILE A 115 -10.05 0.25 25.77
C ILE A 115 -11.33 1.09 25.71
N LYS A 116 -11.90 1.37 26.88
CA LYS A 116 -13.06 2.25 27.05
C LYS A 116 -12.59 3.69 27.26
N GLY A 117 -13.14 4.63 26.50
CA GLY A 117 -12.81 6.06 26.62
C GLY A 117 -12.46 6.69 25.28
N GLU A 118 -12.29 8.02 25.29
CA GLU A 118 -11.96 8.78 24.10
C GLU A 118 -10.44 8.86 23.91
N VAL A 119 -9.94 8.12 22.92
CA VAL A 119 -8.58 8.24 22.42
C VAL A 119 -8.62 9.22 21.23
N PRO A 120 -7.71 10.20 21.15
CA PRO A 120 -7.67 11.10 20.00
C PRO A 120 -7.54 10.32 18.70
N SER A 121 -8.26 10.74 17.65
CA SER A 121 -8.16 10.13 16.32
C SER A 121 -6.81 10.34 15.62
N SER A 122 -5.92 11.16 16.20
CA SER A 122 -4.59 11.46 15.67
C SER A 122 -3.52 10.86 16.57
N LEU A 123 -2.63 10.05 15.98
CA LEU A 123 -1.49 9.48 16.67
C LEU A 123 -0.60 10.55 17.28
N ASN A 124 -0.30 11.63 16.55
CA ASN A 124 0.46 12.77 17.08
C ASN A 124 -0.16 13.35 18.37
N LYS A 125 -1.49 13.51 18.42
CA LYS A 125 -2.18 14.00 19.63
C LYS A 125 -2.07 12.99 20.78
N ALA A 126 -2.21 11.70 20.48
CA ALA A 126 -2.12 10.64 21.48
C ALA A 126 -0.69 10.52 22.06
N MET A 127 0.33 10.54 21.20
CA MET A 127 1.74 10.44 21.60
C MET A 127 2.21 11.62 22.47
N LYS A 128 1.64 12.82 22.33
CA LYS A 128 1.95 13.96 23.21
C LYS A 128 1.63 13.71 24.69
N LYS A 129 0.62 12.90 24.99
CA LYS A 129 0.25 12.55 26.38
C LYS A 129 0.79 11.19 26.81
N GLY A 130 1.21 10.34 25.88
CA GLY A 130 1.56 8.95 26.11
C GLY A 130 0.33 8.04 26.03
N LEU A 131 0.48 6.86 25.40
CA LEU A 131 -0.62 5.90 25.23
C LEU A 131 -1.01 5.18 26.52
N ASP A 132 -0.10 5.09 27.49
CA ASP A 132 -0.38 4.56 28.82
C ASP A 132 -1.53 5.33 29.51
N LYS A 133 -1.59 6.65 29.33
CA LYS A 133 -2.66 7.51 29.88
C LYS A 133 -4.04 7.22 29.32
N TYR A 134 -4.10 6.59 28.16
CA TYR A 134 -5.33 6.18 27.50
C TYR A 134 -5.70 4.73 27.80
N GLY A 135 -4.95 4.02 28.63
CA GLY A 135 -5.24 2.63 29.01
C GLY A 135 -4.63 1.58 28.09
N TYR A 136 -3.67 1.94 27.22
CA TYR A 136 -2.92 0.94 26.45
C TYR A 136 -1.99 0.14 27.39
N PRO A 137 -1.90 -1.19 27.21
CA PRO A 137 -0.90 -2.01 27.89
C PRO A 137 0.52 -1.48 27.64
N LYS A 138 1.38 -1.57 28.66
CA LYS A 138 2.73 -0.97 28.64
C LYS A 138 3.57 -1.46 27.45
N ASN A 139 3.53 -2.76 27.15
CA ASN A 139 4.20 -3.36 25.99
C ASN A 139 3.74 -2.72 24.67
N ILE A 140 2.43 -2.55 24.46
CA ILE A 140 1.88 -1.91 23.26
C ILE A 140 2.25 -0.42 23.20
N ALA A 141 2.13 0.30 24.31
CA ALA A 141 2.50 1.71 24.39
C ALA A 141 4.00 1.94 24.06
N SER A 142 4.88 1.02 24.49
CA SER A 142 6.29 1.03 24.13
C SER A 142 6.52 0.84 22.63
N LEU A 143 5.85 -0.13 21.99
CA LEU A 143 5.95 -0.34 20.54
C LEU A 143 5.56 0.91 19.73
N PHE A 144 4.49 1.60 20.13
CA PHE A 144 4.10 2.86 19.50
C PHE A 144 5.12 3.98 19.72
N SER A 145 5.77 4.01 20.89
CA SER A 145 6.77 5.02 21.22
C SER A 145 8.02 4.86 20.36
N GLU A 146 8.48 3.62 20.19
CA GLU A 146 9.58 3.22 19.30
C GLU A 146 9.26 3.56 17.85
N TYR A 147 8.11 3.09 17.34
CA TYR A 147 7.65 3.45 15.99
C TYR A 147 7.63 4.97 15.75
N TRP A 148 7.12 5.73 16.74
CA TRP A 148 7.01 7.18 16.62
C TRP A 148 8.36 7.89 16.62
N SER A 149 9.32 7.43 17.43
CA SER A 149 10.68 7.99 17.47
C SER A 149 11.50 7.67 16.23
N ASP A 150 11.31 6.48 15.66
CA ASP A 150 12.24 5.94 14.67
C ASP A 150 11.92 6.44 13.25
N GLY A 151 10.65 6.76 12.97
CA GLY A 151 10.27 7.30 11.66
C GLY A 151 8.83 7.80 11.57
N GLY A 152 7.93 7.32 12.43
CA GLY A 152 6.51 7.67 12.38
C GLY A 152 6.25 9.17 12.49
N LYS A 153 6.96 9.87 13.37
CA LYS A 153 6.88 11.33 13.49
C LYS A 153 7.39 12.05 12.24
N TYR A 154 8.53 11.60 11.70
CA TYR A 154 9.15 12.21 10.53
C TYR A 154 8.23 12.15 9.31
N LEU A 155 7.64 10.99 9.01
CA LEU A 155 6.66 10.83 7.91
C LEU A 155 5.49 11.81 8.03
N ARG A 156 4.97 11.98 9.25
CA ARG A 156 3.88 12.92 9.51
C ARG A 156 4.31 14.36 9.27
N ASP A 157 5.51 14.74 9.70
CA ASP A 157 6.00 16.10 9.53
C ASP A 157 6.29 16.39 8.04
N VAL A 158 6.84 15.43 7.29
CA VAL A 158 6.99 15.54 5.82
C VAL A 158 5.63 15.68 5.13
N ARG A 159 4.63 14.88 5.51
CA ARG A 159 3.26 15.01 4.98
C ARG A 159 2.67 16.40 5.22
N ASP A 160 2.89 16.98 6.40
CA ASP A 160 2.40 18.32 6.71
C ASP A 160 3.12 19.39 5.86
N VAL A 161 4.41 19.22 5.56
CA VAL A 161 5.11 20.07 4.59
C VAL A 161 4.45 19.98 3.20
N ASN A 162 4.13 18.77 2.75
CA ASN A 162 3.45 18.55 1.47
C ASN A 162 2.15 19.37 1.35
N GLU A 163 1.29 19.26 2.36
CA GLU A 163 -0.04 19.88 2.36
C GLU A 163 0.01 21.41 2.42
N HIS A 164 1.07 21.98 2.97
CA HIS A 164 1.14 23.43 3.24
C HIS A 164 2.10 24.20 2.32
N HIS A 165 3.08 23.53 1.71
CA HIS A 165 4.18 24.21 1.05
C HIS A 165 4.51 23.75 -0.36
N LEU A 166 3.93 22.64 -0.86
CA LEU A 166 4.19 22.07 -2.20
C LEU A 166 5.68 21.85 -2.56
N ALA A 167 6.59 21.91 -1.58
CA ALA A 167 8.04 22.02 -1.77
C ALA A 167 8.80 20.68 -1.60
N LEU A 168 8.09 19.55 -1.57
CA LEU A 168 8.73 18.25 -1.27
C LEU A 168 9.53 17.66 -2.43
N VAL A 169 9.37 18.15 -3.66
CA VAL A 169 10.00 17.59 -4.86
C VAL A 169 11.05 18.50 -5.49
N ASP A 170 11.36 19.62 -4.82
CA ASP A 170 12.27 20.65 -5.34
C ASP A 170 13.73 20.18 -5.40
N GLN A 171 14.10 19.14 -4.65
CA GLN A 171 15.45 18.58 -4.61
C GLN A 171 15.47 17.18 -5.22
N SER A 172 15.59 17.14 -6.54
CA SER A 172 15.62 15.91 -7.32
C SER A 172 16.85 15.89 -8.23
N TYR A 173 17.62 14.80 -8.22
CA TYR A 173 18.84 14.68 -9.00
C TYR A 173 19.06 13.28 -9.55
N PHE A 174 19.80 13.22 -10.65
CA PHE A 174 20.42 12.01 -11.14
C PHE A 174 21.85 11.93 -10.61
N GLN A 175 22.21 10.81 -9.97
CA GLN A 175 23.54 10.53 -9.46
C GLN A 175 24.17 9.39 -10.25
N TYR A 176 25.39 9.61 -10.72
CA TYR A 176 26.12 8.66 -11.57
C TYR A 176 27.42 8.18 -10.91
N GLU A 177 27.31 7.18 -10.05
CA GLU A 177 28.47 6.49 -9.49
C GLU A 177 28.95 5.32 -10.36
N SER A 178 28.01 4.64 -11.00
CA SER A 178 28.23 3.54 -11.94
C SER A 178 27.03 3.42 -12.88
N ASP A 179 27.20 2.81 -14.06
CA ASP A 179 26.08 2.42 -14.93
C ASP A 179 25.12 1.46 -14.19
N PRO A 180 23.79 1.70 -14.16
CA PRO A 180 23.03 2.70 -14.91
C PRO A 180 22.83 4.08 -14.24
N GLY A 181 23.29 4.27 -13.01
CA GLY A 181 23.03 5.46 -12.18
C GLY A 181 21.72 5.35 -11.42
N GLN A 182 21.36 6.40 -10.68
CA GLN A 182 20.14 6.45 -9.89
C GLN A 182 19.49 7.83 -9.89
N VAL A 183 18.17 7.87 -9.77
CA VAL A 183 17.40 9.08 -9.49
C VAL A 183 17.10 9.11 -8.01
N ILE A 184 17.26 10.29 -7.41
CA ILE A 184 16.95 10.51 -5.99
C ILE A 184 16.06 11.74 -5.90
N VAL A 185 14.98 11.61 -5.13
CA VAL A 185 14.08 12.71 -4.76
C VAL A 185 14.20 12.89 -3.25
N CYS A 186 14.71 14.04 -2.81
CA CYS A 186 15.02 14.25 -1.40
C CYS A 186 13.88 14.90 -0.63
N PHE A 187 13.58 14.32 0.53
CA PHE A 187 12.86 15.01 1.60
C PHE A 187 13.78 15.93 2.41
N PRO A 188 13.22 16.97 3.05
CA PRO A 188 13.98 17.86 3.89
C PRO A 188 14.42 17.18 5.20
N ASP A 189 15.63 17.45 5.66
CA ASP A 189 16.20 16.91 6.91
C ASP A 189 15.43 17.36 8.17
N ASN A 190 14.74 18.51 8.06
CA ASN A 190 14.11 19.26 9.14
C ASN A 190 12.64 19.63 8.82
N PRO A 191 11.77 18.64 8.53
CA PRO A 191 10.41 18.87 8.05
C PRO A 191 9.49 19.57 9.07
N GLU A 192 9.87 19.61 10.35
CA GLU A 192 9.17 20.39 11.37
C GLU A 192 9.27 21.92 11.18
N THR A 193 10.15 22.36 10.28
CA THR A 193 10.34 23.77 9.96
C THR A 193 9.16 24.31 9.13
N LYS A 194 8.60 25.46 9.52
CA LYS A 194 7.40 26.04 8.86
C LYS A 194 7.70 26.93 7.65
N SER A 195 8.92 26.92 7.13
CA SER A 195 9.34 27.82 6.05
C SER A 195 10.19 27.07 5.03
N PRO A 196 9.74 26.97 3.76
CA PRO A 196 10.49 26.27 2.71
C PRO A 196 11.90 26.80 2.48
N SER A 197 12.09 28.11 2.60
CA SER A 197 13.42 28.76 2.49
C SER A 197 14.45 28.29 3.52
N ARG A 198 14.02 27.56 4.56
CA ARG A 198 14.86 27.06 5.65
C ARG A 198 15.00 25.54 5.65
N PHE A 199 14.47 24.85 4.63
CA PHE A 199 14.68 23.42 4.48
C PHE A 199 16.13 23.09 4.17
N GLN A 200 16.61 22.03 4.80
CA GLN A 200 17.94 21.47 4.61
C GLN A 200 17.82 20.12 3.93
N TYR A 201 18.81 19.77 3.10
CA TYR A 201 18.85 18.52 2.34
C TYR A 201 20.26 17.92 2.38
N GLN A 202 20.96 18.11 3.49
CA GLN A 202 22.34 17.66 3.69
C GLN A 202 22.41 16.14 3.87
N LYS A 203 21.37 15.51 4.41
CA LYS A 203 21.33 14.06 4.60
C LYS A 203 20.81 13.31 3.38
N GLU A 204 20.30 14.04 2.38
CA GLU A 204 19.86 13.46 1.11
C GLU A 204 18.84 12.32 1.30
N ILE A 205 17.85 12.57 2.17
CA ILE A 205 16.86 11.57 2.59
C ILE A 205 15.97 11.22 1.39
N ASP A 206 16.18 10.06 0.80
CA ASP A 206 15.44 9.61 -0.37
C ASP A 206 13.95 9.33 -0.04
N ALA A 207 13.07 9.86 -0.87
CA ALA A 207 11.63 9.81 -0.69
C ALA A 207 11.06 8.40 -0.89
N PHE A 208 11.55 7.65 -1.88
CA PHE A 208 11.13 6.27 -2.14
C PHE A 208 11.45 5.39 -0.94
N ASN A 209 12.71 5.42 -0.47
CA ASN A 209 13.15 4.67 0.69
C ASN A 209 12.38 5.05 1.94
N THR A 210 12.20 6.35 2.21
CA THR A 210 11.43 6.83 3.36
C THR A 210 9.99 6.30 3.38
N ILE A 211 9.31 6.30 2.23
CA ILE A 211 7.92 5.80 2.13
C ILE A 211 7.89 4.28 2.29
N SER A 212 8.83 3.56 1.66
CA SER A 212 8.94 2.11 1.76
C SER A 212 9.21 1.65 3.20
N ASP A 213 10.20 2.26 3.85
CA ASP A 213 10.55 2.00 5.25
C ASP A 213 9.38 2.37 6.16
N GLY A 214 8.71 3.50 5.92
CA GLY A 214 7.52 3.91 6.66
C GLY A 214 6.36 2.90 6.62
N LEU A 215 6.14 2.25 5.48
CA LEU A 215 5.15 1.19 5.35
C LEU A 215 5.58 -0.07 6.11
N LYS A 216 6.86 -0.44 6.00
CA LYS A 216 7.44 -1.58 6.72
C LYS A 216 7.38 -1.39 8.23
N ASP A 217 7.77 -0.23 8.73
CA ASP A 217 7.77 0.07 10.17
C ASP A 217 6.34 0.04 10.75
N LEU A 218 5.35 0.50 9.97
CA LEU A 218 3.95 0.41 10.36
C LEU A 218 3.44 -1.04 10.37
N ASN A 219 3.90 -1.87 9.42
CA ASN A 219 3.67 -3.30 9.43
C ASN A 219 4.29 -3.95 10.68
N ASP A 220 5.54 -3.65 10.98
CA ASP A 220 6.27 -4.23 12.11
C ASP A 220 5.61 -3.85 13.45
N LEU A 221 5.16 -2.60 13.60
CA LEU A 221 4.34 -2.15 14.73
C LEU A 221 3.07 -3.00 14.89
N LEU A 222 2.28 -3.16 13.81
CA LEU A 222 1.03 -3.90 13.87
C LEU A 222 1.23 -5.39 14.12
N GLU A 223 2.22 -6.01 13.46
CA GLU A 223 2.56 -7.41 13.65
C GLU A 223 3.00 -7.69 15.09
N ALA A 224 3.87 -6.86 15.65
CA ALA A 224 4.29 -6.95 17.04
C ALA A 224 3.10 -6.76 18.00
N ALA A 225 2.32 -5.68 17.82
CA ALA A 225 1.20 -5.38 18.71
C ALA A 225 0.11 -6.47 18.68
N LEU A 226 -0.25 -6.98 17.50
CA LEU A 226 -1.26 -8.03 17.37
C LEU A 226 -0.75 -9.40 17.83
N LYS A 227 0.56 -9.67 17.72
CA LYS A 227 1.19 -10.86 18.30
C LYS A 227 1.07 -10.85 19.83
N GLU A 228 1.31 -9.72 20.48
CA GLU A 228 1.10 -9.55 21.94
C GLU A 228 -0.36 -9.80 22.35
N LEU A 229 -1.32 -9.50 21.47
CA LEU A 229 -2.75 -9.79 21.67
C LEU A 229 -3.16 -11.24 21.29
N GLY A 230 -2.19 -12.11 21.01
CA GLY A 230 -2.42 -13.51 20.64
C GLY A 230 -3.15 -13.69 19.31
N VAL A 231 -3.13 -12.69 18.41
CA VAL A 231 -3.73 -12.79 17.09
C VAL A 231 -2.80 -13.59 16.19
N LYS A 232 -3.31 -14.65 15.56
CA LYS A 232 -2.52 -15.49 14.65
C LYS A 232 -2.37 -14.82 13.28
N SER A 233 -1.20 -15.00 12.66
CA SER A 233 -0.96 -14.61 11.28
C SER A 233 -1.81 -15.47 10.35
N LYS A 234 -2.41 -14.88 9.32
CA LYS A 234 -3.19 -15.60 8.31
C LYS A 234 -3.05 -14.92 6.96
N GLU A 235 -2.76 -15.73 5.93
CA GLU A 235 -2.75 -15.28 4.54
C GLU A 235 -4.10 -14.70 4.13
N PHE A 236 -4.05 -13.63 3.34
CA PHE A 236 -5.24 -13.06 2.74
C PHE A 236 -5.79 -14.04 1.72
N THR A 237 -7.04 -14.44 1.91
CA THR A 237 -7.79 -15.21 0.92
C THR A 237 -8.59 -14.26 0.02
N PRO A 238 -8.62 -14.46 -1.30
CA PRO A 238 -9.52 -13.72 -2.16
C PRO A 238 -10.97 -13.88 -1.69
N SER A 239 -11.73 -12.79 -1.67
CA SER A 239 -13.16 -12.83 -1.40
C SER A 239 -13.87 -11.71 -2.16
N LEU A 240 -14.96 -12.08 -2.82
CA LEU A 240 -15.87 -11.15 -3.48
C LEU A 240 -17.00 -10.83 -2.51
N SER A 241 -17.24 -9.53 -2.28
CA SER A 241 -18.42 -9.12 -1.53
C SER A 241 -19.61 -9.20 -2.48
N LEU A 242 -20.58 -10.04 -2.13
CA LEU A 242 -21.80 -10.23 -2.91
C LEU A 242 -22.93 -9.26 -2.49
N GLY A 243 -22.61 -8.25 -1.68
CA GLY A 243 -23.59 -7.30 -1.15
C GLY A 243 -24.25 -6.40 -2.20
N GLU A 244 -23.64 -6.27 -3.39
CA GLU A 244 -24.10 -5.37 -4.46
C GLU A 244 -24.58 -6.12 -5.72
N LEU A 245 -24.95 -7.40 -5.60
CA LEU A 245 -25.37 -8.22 -6.75
C LEU A 245 -26.77 -7.92 -7.31
N GLY A 246 -27.48 -6.99 -6.68
CA GLY A 246 -28.89 -6.75 -6.95
C GLY A 246 -29.78 -7.90 -6.49
N ASP A 247 -31.04 -7.91 -6.93
CA ASP A 247 -31.99 -8.94 -6.55
C ASP A 247 -31.62 -10.29 -7.19
N LEU A 248 -31.36 -11.29 -6.35
CA LEU A 248 -31.11 -12.68 -6.77
C LEU A 248 -32.39 -13.53 -6.79
N SER A 249 -33.54 -12.97 -6.37
CA SER A 249 -34.79 -13.73 -6.31
C SER A 249 -35.33 -14.10 -7.70
N ILE A 250 -35.03 -13.29 -8.72
CA ILE A 250 -35.41 -13.54 -10.11
C ILE A 250 -34.33 -14.44 -10.74
N PRO A 251 -34.61 -15.72 -11.06
CA PRO A 251 -33.63 -16.60 -11.69
C PRO A 251 -33.29 -16.10 -13.08
N GLN A 252 -31.99 -15.92 -13.34
CA GLN A 252 -31.46 -15.51 -14.62
C GLN A 252 -30.02 -15.99 -14.75
N ASN A 253 -29.57 -16.20 -15.98
CA ASN A 253 -28.16 -16.49 -16.27
C ASN A 253 -27.41 -15.17 -16.44
N ARG A 254 -26.55 -14.81 -15.49
CA ARG A 254 -25.71 -13.60 -15.59
C ARG A 254 -24.43 -13.73 -14.78
N THR A 255 -23.37 -13.04 -15.19
CA THR A 255 -22.18 -12.87 -14.36
C THR A 255 -22.50 -11.90 -13.21
N LEU A 256 -22.29 -12.36 -11.98
CA LEU A 256 -22.45 -11.60 -10.74
C LEU A 256 -21.13 -10.96 -10.32
N GLY A 257 -20.01 -11.62 -10.60
CA GLY A 257 -18.69 -11.09 -10.30
C GLY A 257 -17.61 -11.76 -11.12
N LEU A 258 -16.55 -11.00 -11.42
CA LEU A 258 -15.37 -11.46 -12.12
C LEU A 258 -14.14 -11.01 -11.34
N MET A 259 -13.27 -11.97 -11.02
CA MET A 259 -11.97 -11.69 -10.44
C MET A 259 -10.91 -12.20 -11.41
N ILE A 260 -10.00 -11.32 -11.82
CA ILE A 260 -8.88 -11.66 -12.71
C ILE A 260 -7.59 -11.39 -11.95
N ASN A 261 -6.75 -12.40 -11.82
CA ASN A 261 -5.40 -12.30 -11.31
C ASN A 261 -4.40 -12.50 -12.44
N ILE A 262 -3.30 -11.75 -12.40
CA ILE A 262 -2.12 -12.03 -13.22
C ILE A 262 -1.20 -12.91 -12.38
N GLN A 263 -1.01 -14.17 -12.77
CA GLN A 263 -0.11 -15.10 -12.08
C GLN A 263 1.35 -14.88 -12.47
N SER A 264 1.62 -14.65 -13.75
CA SER A 264 2.95 -14.32 -14.25
C SER A 264 2.89 -13.44 -15.49
N ARG A 265 4.03 -12.81 -15.80
CA ARG A 265 4.27 -12.07 -17.04
C ARG A 265 5.46 -12.72 -17.74
N GLU A 266 5.27 -13.18 -18.95
CA GLU A 266 6.32 -13.80 -19.76
C GLU A 266 6.63 -12.88 -20.92
N GLN A 267 7.89 -12.44 -21.02
CA GLN A 267 8.36 -11.68 -22.17
C GLN A 267 8.55 -12.65 -23.34
N THR A 268 7.83 -12.43 -24.44
CA THR A 268 7.97 -13.19 -25.69
C THR A 268 8.52 -12.28 -26.79
N GLU A 269 8.96 -12.86 -27.91
CA GLU A 269 9.40 -12.09 -29.08
C GLU A 269 8.29 -11.19 -29.66
N SER A 270 7.02 -11.56 -29.41
CA SER A 270 5.82 -10.84 -29.87
C SER A 270 5.24 -9.85 -28.86
N GLY A 271 5.78 -9.77 -27.63
CA GLY A 271 5.31 -8.84 -26.60
C GLY A 271 5.35 -9.42 -25.18
N VAL A 272 4.36 -9.04 -24.37
CA VAL A 272 4.21 -9.58 -23.00
C VAL A 272 3.02 -10.53 -23.01
N ASN A 273 3.27 -11.80 -22.75
CA ASN A 273 2.23 -12.80 -22.49
C ASN A 273 1.85 -12.75 -21.01
N LEU A 274 0.56 -12.69 -20.71
CA LEU A 274 0.05 -12.68 -19.34
C LEU A 274 -0.56 -14.03 -19.02
N VAL A 275 -0.05 -14.70 -17.99
CA VAL A 275 -0.71 -15.90 -17.45
C VAL A 275 -1.78 -15.42 -16.49
N LEU A 276 -3.05 -15.66 -16.85
CA LEU A 276 -4.21 -15.19 -16.12
C LEU A 276 -4.85 -16.32 -15.32
N ASP A 277 -5.37 -15.98 -14.15
CA ASP A 277 -6.24 -16.85 -13.37
C ASP A 277 -7.51 -16.08 -13.05
N ALA A 278 -8.62 -16.51 -13.64
CA ALA A 278 -9.89 -15.82 -13.55
C ALA A 278 -10.95 -16.70 -12.89
N ILE A 279 -11.70 -16.11 -11.96
CA ILE A 279 -12.84 -16.74 -11.29
C ILE A 279 -14.09 -15.93 -11.62
N GLU A 280 -15.10 -16.62 -12.14
CA GLU A 280 -16.43 -16.09 -12.35
C GLU A 280 -17.38 -16.58 -11.25
N ILE A 281 -18.18 -15.65 -10.73
CA ILE A 281 -19.38 -15.96 -9.96
C ILE A 281 -20.56 -15.60 -10.85
N SER A 282 -21.49 -16.52 -11.03
CA SER A 282 -22.66 -16.33 -11.91
C SER A 282 -23.95 -16.66 -11.18
N GLN A 283 -25.02 -15.96 -11.53
CA GLN A 283 -26.37 -16.40 -11.25
C GLN A 283 -26.74 -17.42 -12.32
N ILE A 284 -27.33 -18.53 -11.91
CA ILE A 284 -27.82 -19.58 -12.80
C ILE A 284 -29.30 -19.80 -12.56
N ILE A 285 -30.02 -20.23 -13.60
CA ILE A 285 -31.36 -20.78 -13.44
C ILE A 285 -31.20 -22.17 -12.81
N PRO A 286 -31.76 -22.43 -11.60
CA PRO A 286 -31.67 -23.75 -10.97
C PRO A 286 -32.27 -24.83 -11.86
N ASN A 287 -31.64 -26.00 -11.91
CA ASN A 287 -32.17 -27.15 -12.65
C ASN A 287 -33.37 -27.82 -11.94
N GLU A 288 -33.54 -27.55 -10.65
CA GLU A 288 -34.58 -28.12 -9.80
C GLU A 288 -35.18 -27.04 -8.88
N ASP A 289 -36.46 -27.18 -8.54
CA ASP A 289 -37.13 -26.28 -7.60
C ASP A 289 -36.45 -26.33 -6.22
N GLY A 290 -36.02 -25.17 -5.72
CA GLY A 290 -35.25 -25.05 -4.48
C GLY A 290 -33.74 -25.23 -4.64
N GLY A 291 -33.24 -25.44 -5.86
CA GLY A 291 -31.80 -25.48 -6.15
C GLY A 291 -31.13 -24.11 -5.96
N GLY A 292 -29.85 -24.13 -5.59
CA GLY A 292 -29.05 -22.91 -5.47
C GLY A 292 -28.90 -22.22 -6.84
N ASN A 293 -29.07 -20.89 -6.86
CA ASN A 293 -29.03 -20.09 -8.08
C ASN A 293 -27.70 -19.34 -8.27
N VAL A 294 -26.64 -19.72 -7.55
CA VAL A 294 -25.31 -19.14 -7.67
C VAL A 294 -24.30 -20.24 -7.95
N ALA A 295 -23.44 -20.01 -8.94
CA ALA A 295 -22.33 -20.89 -9.29
C ALA A 295 -21.00 -20.14 -9.26
N VAL A 296 -19.92 -20.85 -8.97
CA VAL A 296 -18.54 -20.34 -9.05
C VAL A 296 -17.77 -21.25 -9.99
N ARG A 297 -17.08 -20.67 -10.98
CA ARG A 297 -16.21 -21.43 -11.88
C ARG A 297 -14.91 -20.70 -12.16
N LYS A 298 -13.84 -21.47 -12.40
CA LYS A 298 -12.61 -20.96 -13.00
C LYS A 298 -12.87 -20.72 -14.49
N MET A 299 -12.55 -19.53 -14.97
CA MET A 299 -12.65 -19.19 -16.39
C MET A 299 -11.39 -19.65 -17.13
N LYS A 300 -11.60 -20.04 -18.39
CA LYS A 300 -10.53 -20.25 -19.36
C LYS A 300 -10.42 -19.01 -20.24
N THR A 301 -9.22 -18.75 -20.73
CA THR A 301 -8.95 -17.74 -21.76
C THR A 301 -9.45 -18.21 -23.12
N ASP A 302 -9.66 -17.28 -24.05
CA ASP A 302 -10.05 -17.62 -25.43
C ASP A 302 -9.01 -18.49 -26.14
N GLN A 303 -7.74 -18.39 -25.76
CA GLN A 303 -6.67 -19.24 -26.31
C GLN A 303 -6.81 -20.69 -25.83
N GLU A 304 -7.03 -20.89 -24.52
CA GLU A 304 -7.26 -22.23 -23.96
C GLU A 304 -8.52 -22.88 -24.57
N LEU A 305 -9.59 -22.11 -24.79
CA LEU A 305 -10.80 -22.61 -25.43
C LEU A 305 -10.58 -23.02 -26.89
N LYS A 306 -9.74 -22.29 -27.65
CA LYS A 306 -9.40 -22.64 -29.04
C LYS A 306 -8.63 -23.96 -29.12
N ILE A 307 -7.66 -24.17 -28.23
CA ILE A 307 -6.87 -25.40 -28.16
C ILE A 307 -7.78 -26.61 -27.93
N GLU A 308 -8.76 -26.49 -27.03
CA GLU A 308 -9.70 -27.60 -26.72
C GLU A 308 -10.66 -27.91 -27.88
N THR A 309 -11.00 -26.94 -28.72
CA THR A 309 -11.82 -27.19 -29.92
C THR A 309 -11.05 -27.81 -31.08
N GLU A 310 -9.72 -27.79 -31.03
CA GLU A 310 -8.84 -28.35 -32.07
C GLU A 310 -8.33 -29.77 -31.74
N THR A 311 -8.51 -30.23 -30.50
CA THR A 311 -8.24 -31.60 -30.02
C THR A 311 -9.48 -32.48 -30.00
#